data_AF-A0A520BDP6-F1
#
_entry.id   AF-A0A520BDP6-F1
#
_cell.length_a   1.000
_cell.length_b   1.000
_cell.length_c   1.000
_cell.angle_alpha   90.00
_cell.angle_beta   90.00
_cell.angle_gamma   90.00
#
_symmetry.space_group_name_H-M   'P 1'
#
loop_
_entity.id
_entity.type
_entity.pdbx_description
1 polymer ?
#
loop_
_entity_poly.entity_id
_entity_poly.type
_entity_poly.pdbx_seq_one_letter_code
_entity_poly.pdbx_strand_id
1 'polypeptide(L)'
;MKNLSLLLTLSIFSLTIKAQVKDTLKTTTTLNQVVISSTQPQITVKTDKVVMNVDKMVNAVGLNALELLRQAPGVTVDGQDNVKISGKTGIQVLIDGRL
;
A
#
# COMPACT_ATOMS: atom_id res chain seq x y z
N MET A 1 -56.36 6.73 -30.68
CA MET A 1 -56.40 7.56 -29.45
C MET A 1 -57.06 6.75 -28.35
N LYS A 2 -56.32 6.40 -27.29
CA LYS A 2 -56.78 5.95 -25.95
C LYS A 2 -55.57 5.45 -25.13
N ASN A 3 -54.65 6.38 -24.91
CA ASN A 3 -53.58 6.34 -23.92
C ASN A 3 -54.15 6.83 -22.57
N LEU A 4 -54.68 5.92 -21.73
CA LEU A 4 -55.07 6.30 -20.35
C LEU A 4 -55.13 5.15 -19.34
N SER A 5 -54.27 4.13 -19.41
CA SER A 5 -54.06 3.22 -18.26
C SER A 5 -52.61 3.32 -17.79
N LEU A 6 -52.34 4.47 -17.17
CA LEU A 6 -51.13 4.80 -16.43
C LEU A 6 -51.54 4.85 -14.95
N LEU A 7 -50.75 4.19 -14.08
CA LEU A 7 -50.55 4.45 -12.63
C LEU A 7 -51.03 3.52 -11.49
N LEU A 8 -51.61 2.32 -11.65
CA LEU A 8 -52.09 1.58 -10.44
C LEU A 8 -51.49 0.21 -10.09
N THR A 9 -50.52 -0.33 -10.83
CA THR A 9 -50.04 -1.71 -10.55
C THR A 9 -48.75 -1.80 -9.74
N LEU A 10 -48.09 -0.70 -9.39
CA LEU A 10 -46.74 -0.77 -8.79
C LEU A 10 -46.72 -0.93 -7.26
N SER A 11 -47.85 -0.89 -6.56
CA SER A 11 -47.87 -0.86 -5.08
C SER A 11 -48.31 -2.17 -4.39
N ILE A 12 -48.90 -3.13 -5.10
CA ILE A 12 -49.61 -4.25 -4.44
C ILE A 12 -48.80 -5.55 -4.31
N PHE A 13 -47.57 -5.64 -4.81
CA PHE A 13 -46.81 -6.90 -4.76
C PHE A 13 -45.94 -7.10 -3.50
N SER A 14 -45.82 -6.10 -2.62
CA SER A 14 -44.90 -6.19 -1.47
C SER A 14 -45.55 -6.53 -0.12
N LEU A 15 -46.81 -6.97 -0.07
CA LEU A 15 -47.44 -7.31 1.21
C LEU A 15 -48.25 -8.60 1.16
N THR A 16 -47.56 -9.73 1.17
CA THR A 16 -48.17 -11.02 1.58
C THR A 16 -47.09 -11.88 2.23
N ILE A 17 -47.21 -11.93 3.57
CA ILE A 17 -46.83 -13.04 4.46
C ILE A 17 -45.37 -13.10 4.91
N LYS A 18 -45.16 -12.54 6.12
CA LYS A 18 -44.19 -13.10 7.07
C LYS A 18 -44.77 -14.38 7.70
N ALA A 19 -43.90 -15.39 7.85
CA ALA A 19 -43.96 -16.56 8.74
C ALA A 19 -44.49 -17.90 8.17
N GLN A 20 -43.55 -18.75 7.73
CA GLN A 20 -43.44 -20.18 8.09
C GLN A 20 -41.96 -20.56 8.23
N VAL A 21 -41.69 -21.53 9.07
CA VAL A 21 -40.45 -21.78 9.83
C VAL A 21 -39.41 -22.59 9.05
N LYS A 22 -38.17 -22.09 9.04
CA LYS A 22 -36.89 -22.80 9.22
C LYS A 22 -36.68 -24.12 8.44
N ASP A 23 -36.16 -24.00 7.23
CA ASP A 23 -35.33 -25.06 6.64
C ASP A 23 -34.22 -24.50 5.72
N THR A 24 -32.99 -24.65 6.19
CA THR A 24 -31.81 -25.05 5.41
C THR A 24 -31.62 -24.42 4.02
N LEU A 25 -31.46 -23.10 3.93
CA LEU A 25 -31.02 -22.45 2.69
C LEU A 25 -29.77 -21.60 2.95
N LYS A 26 -28.63 -22.14 2.50
CA LYS A 26 -27.34 -21.45 2.43
C LYS A 26 -27.52 -20.05 1.84
N THR A 27 -27.35 -19.02 2.67
CA THR A 27 -27.04 -17.68 2.18
C THR A 27 -25.65 -17.73 1.57
N THR A 28 -25.56 -17.85 0.25
CA THR A 28 -24.31 -17.75 -0.50
C THR A 28 -23.83 -16.30 -0.42
N THR A 29 -23.06 -16.00 0.63
CA THR A 29 -22.31 -14.76 0.74
C THR A 29 -21.24 -14.76 -0.33
N THR A 30 -21.49 -14.08 -1.46
CA THR A 30 -20.48 -13.87 -2.48
C THR A 30 -19.44 -12.90 -1.91
N LEU A 31 -18.28 -13.45 -1.55
CA LEU A 31 -17.16 -12.69 -1.02
C LEU A 31 -16.48 -11.96 -2.19
N ASN A 32 -16.37 -10.64 -2.10
CA ASN A 32 -15.58 -9.88 -3.05
C ASN A 32 -14.10 -10.25 -2.92
N GLN A 33 -13.41 -10.37 -4.06
CA GLN A 33 -12.00 -10.64 -4.13
C GLN A 33 -11.20 -9.52 -3.43
N VAL A 34 -10.50 -9.86 -2.35
CA VAL A 34 -9.56 -8.97 -1.67
C VAL A 34 -8.19 -9.18 -2.31
N VAL A 35 -7.76 -8.23 -3.16
CA VAL A 35 -6.40 -8.21 -3.71
C VAL A 35 -5.48 -7.61 -2.66
N ILE A 36 -4.73 -8.46 -1.96
CA ILE A 36 -3.68 -8.01 -1.06
C ILE A 36 -2.45 -7.72 -1.91
N SER A 37 -2.29 -6.46 -2.34
CA SER A 37 -1.06 -5.99 -2.96
C SER A 37 -0.04 -5.69 -1.85
N SER A 38 0.97 -6.56 -1.72
CA SER A 38 2.11 -6.27 -0.86
C SER A 38 3.07 -5.35 -1.60
N THR A 39 3.04 -4.06 -1.26
CA THR A 39 4.05 -3.11 -1.76
C THR A 39 5.31 -3.27 -0.92
N GLN A 40 6.46 -3.48 -1.58
CA GLN A 40 7.75 -3.56 -0.90
C GLN A 40 8.04 -2.25 -0.14
N PRO A 41 8.41 -2.31 1.15
CA PRO A 41 8.66 -1.12 1.95
C PRO A 41 9.87 -0.32 1.45
N GLN A 42 9.80 1.00 1.59
CA GLN A 42 10.88 1.94 1.22
C GLN A 42 12.14 1.72 2.05
N ILE A 43 12.00 1.39 3.33
CA ILE A 43 13.11 1.10 4.24
C ILE A 43 12.80 -0.21 4.97
N THR A 44 13.75 -1.13 4.99
CA THR A 44 13.68 -2.39 5.74
C THR A 44 14.85 -2.47 6.70
N VAL A 45 14.57 -2.57 8.00
CA VAL A 45 15.59 -2.79 9.02
C VAL A 45 15.71 -4.29 9.29
N LYS A 46 16.92 -4.83 9.11
CA LYS A 46 17.29 -6.19 9.51
C LYS A 46 18.26 -6.09 10.70
N THR A 47 18.51 -7.19 11.40
CA THR A 47 19.39 -7.24 12.58
C THR A 47 20.75 -6.61 12.33
N ASP A 48 21.32 -6.80 11.14
CA ASP A 48 22.70 -6.39 10.83
C ASP A 48 22.79 -5.25 9.80
N LYS A 49 21.68 -4.86 9.15
CA LYS A 49 21.70 -3.87 8.07
C LYS A 49 20.36 -3.19 7.84
N VAL A 50 20.43 -1.97 7.34
CA VAL A 50 19.29 -1.23 6.81
C VAL A 50 19.34 -1.31 5.29
N VAL A 51 18.24 -1.72 4.66
CA VAL A 51 18.08 -1.71 3.21
C VAL A 51 17.10 -0.61 2.86
N MET A 52 17.59 0.39 2.11
CA MET A 52 16.78 1.48 1.58
C MET A 52 16.56 1.23 0.09
N ASN A 53 15.30 1.18 -0.32
CA ASN A 53 14.89 0.98 -1.71
C ASN A 53 14.55 2.33 -2.35
N VAL A 54 15.50 2.88 -3.11
CA VAL A 54 15.38 4.18 -3.76
C VAL A 54 14.20 4.21 -4.75
N ASP A 55 13.97 3.11 -5.49
CA ASP A 55 12.88 3.00 -6.47
C ASP A 55 11.48 3.17 -5.90
N LYS A 56 11.30 2.94 -4.59
CA LYS A 56 10.00 3.05 -3.93
C LYS A 56 9.82 4.39 -3.23
N MET A 57 10.87 5.22 -3.17
CA MET A 57 10.88 6.51 -2.49
C MET A 57 10.48 7.63 -3.45
N VAL A 58 9.31 8.23 -3.22
CA VAL A 58 8.82 9.36 -4.05
C VAL A 58 9.73 10.58 -3.90
N ASN A 59 10.29 10.78 -2.70
CA ASN A 59 11.24 11.84 -2.38
C ASN A 59 12.65 11.60 -2.94
N ALA A 60 12.95 10.41 -3.46
CA ALA A 60 14.24 10.11 -4.07
C ALA A 60 14.38 10.63 -5.51
N VAL A 61 13.26 10.89 -6.18
CA VAL A 61 13.24 11.31 -7.58
C VAL A 61 13.87 12.70 -7.70
N GLY A 62 14.97 12.78 -8.45
CA GLY A 62 15.71 14.03 -8.67
C GLY A 62 16.78 14.36 -7.62
N LEU A 63 16.99 13.49 -6.62
CA LEU A 63 18.09 13.64 -5.66
C LEU A 63 19.38 13.01 -6.19
N ASN A 64 20.51 13.56 -5.76
CA ASN A 64 21.81 12.93 -5.97
C ASN A 64 22.07 11.85 -4.88
N ALA A 65 23.11 11.04 -5.08
CA ALA A 65 23.43 9.93 -4.17
C ALA A 65 23.79 10.41 -2.75
N LEU A 66 24.49 11.53 -2.59
CA LEU A 66 24.87 12.05 -1.27
C LEU A 66 23.65 12.57 -0.50
N GLU A 67 22.75 13.30 -1.17
CA GLU A 67 21.47 13.75 -0.64
C GLU A 67 20.59 12.58 -0.20
N LEU A 68 20.57 11.49 -0.96
CA LEU A 68 19.90 10.25 -0.57
C LEU A 68 20.50 9.64 0.69
N LEU A 69 21.83 9.60 0.79
CA LEU A 69 22.52 9.14 1.99
C LEU A 69 22.23 10.02 3.21
N ARG A 70 21.98 11.33 3.04
CA ARG A 70 21.56 12.21 4.15
C ARG A 70 20.18 11.85 4.71
N GLN A 71 19.31 11.27 3.88
CA GLN A 71 18.00 10.78 4.30
C GLN A 71 18.06 9.35 4.87
N ALA A 72 19.19 8.66 4.72
CA ALA A 72 19.35 7.32 5.22
C ALA A 72 19.47 7.29 6.76
N PRO A 73 18.76 6.37 7.44
CA PRO A 73 18.83 6.24 8.89
C PRO A 73 20.25 5.95 9.37
N GLY A 74 20.73 6.70 10.36
CA GLY A 74 22.05 6.48 10.96
C GLY A 74 23.22 6.87 10.07
N VAL A 75 22.98 7.50 8.91
CA VAL A 75 24.01 8.08 8.06
C VAL A 75 24.02 9.60 8.24
N THR A 76 25.20 10.20 8.29
CA THR A 76 25.37 11.64 8.37
C THR A 76 26.40 12.07 7.34
N VAL A 77 26.04 13.01 6.49
CA VAL A 77 26.97 13.63 5.54
C VAL A 77 27.22 15.05 6.04
N ASP A 78 28.49 15.37 6.31
CA ASP A 78 28.86 16.74 6.68
C ASP A 78 28.96 17.66 5.44
N GLY A 79 29.24 18.94 5.66
CA GLY A 79 29.35 19.93 4.57
C GLY A 79 30.66 19.84 3.78
N GLN A 80 31.50 18.85 4.09
CA GLN A 80 32.76 18.55 3.39
C GLN A 80 32.68 17.18 2.70
N ASP A 81 31.46 16.71 2.42
CA ASP A 81 31.15 15.43 1.77
C ASP A 81 31.66 14.19 2.50
N ASN A 82 32.01 14.29 3.80
CA ASN A 82 32.38 13.11 4.57
C ASN A 82 31.12 12.42 5.08
N VAL A 83 31.01 11.14 4.73
CA VAL A 83 29.92 10.28 5.19
C VAL A 83 30.36 9.57 6.47
N LYS A 84 29.49 9.58 7.48
CA LYS A 84 29.65 8.89 8.76
C LYS A 84 28.45 7.98 8.98
N ILE A 85 28.67 6.76 9.46
CA ILE A 85 27.58 5.82 9.76
C ILE A 85 27.64 5.48 11.25
N SER A 86 26.56 5.78 11.97
CA SER A 86 26.44 5.54 13.42
C SER A 86 27.64 6.06 14.22
N GLY A 87 28.19 7.22 13.82
CA GLY A 87 29.35 7.85 14.47
C GLY A 87 30.73 7.29 14.08
N LYS A 88 30.79 6.25 13.23
CA LYS A 88 32.06 5.70 12.72
C LYS A 88 32.49 6.44 11.45
N THR A 89 33.79 6.71 11.35
CA THR A 89 34.47 7.30 10.18
C THR A 89 35.25 6.22 9.43
N GLY A 90 35.64 6.49 8.18
CA GLY A 90 36.39 5.54 7.35
C GLY A 90 35.53 4.41 6.77
N ILE A 91 34.34 4.75 6.31
CA ILE A 91 33.44 3.81 5.66
C ILE A 91 33.87 3.50 4.23
N GLN A 92 33.65 2.25 3.82
CA GLN A 92 33.88 1.77 2.48
C GLN A 92 32.57 1.81 1.70
N VAL A 93 32.59 2.49 0.56
CA VAL A 93 31.46 2.53 -0.37
C VAL A 93 31.72 1.51 -1.45
N LEU A 94 30.70 0.73 -1.78
CA LEU A 94 30.76 -0.24 -2.87
C LEU A 94 29.69 0.12 -3.90
N ILE A 95 30.08 0.18 -5.16
CA ILE A 95 29.19 0.33 -6.30
C ILE A 95 29.17 -1.01 -7.03
N ASP A 96 28.00 -1.64 -7.13
CA ASP A 96 27.84 -2.97 -7.73
C ASP A 96 28.80 -4.04 -7.16
N GLY A 97 29.11 -3.93 -5.86
CA GLY A 97 30.03 -4.84 -5.17
C GLY A 97 31.52 -4.61 -5.47
N ARG A 98 31.87 -3.51 -6.13
CA ARG A 98 33.24 -3.07 -6.39
C ARG A 98 33.54 -1.79 -5.62
N LEU A 99 34.82 -1.59 -5.28
CA LEU A 99 35.32 -0.37 -4.64
C LEU A 99 35.35 0.81 -5.61
#